data_AF-A0A172WJ01-F1
#
_entry.id   AF-A0A172WJ01-F1
#
_cell.length_a   1.000
_cell.length_b   1.000
_cell.length_c   1.000
_cell.angle_alpha   90.00
_cell.angle_beta   90.00
_cell.angle_gamma   90.00
#
_symmetry.space_group_name_H-M   'P 1'
#
loop_
_entity.id
_entity.type
_entity.pdbx_description
1 polymer ?
#
loop_
_entity_poly.entity_id
_entity_poly.type
_entity_poly.pdbx_seq_one_letter_code
_entity_poly.pdbx_strand_id
1 'polypeptide(L)'
;METRKCPFCGGTMVPSKTDLLGHARYFWVPPWKSRLTDLLKPGVKGRPWLCIDCGAVVAYVDEKKLSLIREEYEQKKLEGSI
;
A
#
# COMPACT_ATOMS: atom_id res chain seq x y z
N MET A 1 12.59 -3.87 15.64
CA MET A 1 12.49 -3.85 14.17
C MET A 1 11.13 -4.42 13.82
N GLU A 2 10.31 -3.70 13.06
CA GLU A 2 8.98 -4.19 12.68
C GLU A 2 9.08 -5.38 11.72
N THR A 3 8.18 -6.35 11.84
CA THR A 3 8.09 -7.51 10.95
C THR A 3 6.64 -7.76 10.55
N ARG A 4 6.44 -8.38 9.38
CA ARG A 4 5.12 -8.80 8.87
C ARG A 4 5.15 -10.24 8.41
N LYS A 5 3.99 -10.90 8.32
CA LYS A 5 3.87 -12.23 7.73
C LYS A 5 3.77 -12.13 6.21
N CYS A 6 4.49 -12.99 5.50
CA CYS A 6 4.45 -13.07 4.05
C CYS A 6 3.09 -13.62 3.61
N PRO A 7 2.35 -12.92 2.74
CA PRO A 7 1.02 -13.35 2.30
C PRO A 7 1.08 -14.57 1.38
N PHE A 8 2.26 -14.92 0.85
CA PHE A 8 2.43 -16.03 -0.07
C PHE A 8 2.92 -17.32 0.60
N CYS A 9 3.71 -17.23 1.67
CA CYS A 9 4.31 -18.42 2.31
C CYS A 9 4.22 -18.44 3.85
N GLY A 10 3.68 -17.40 4.50
CA GLY A 10 3.64 -17.30 5.96
C GLY A 10 4.99 -16.97 6.64
N GLY A 11 6.06 -16.79 5.86
CA GLY A 11 7.39 -16.39 6.32
C GLY A 11 7.45 -14.99 6.91
N THR A 12 8.65 -14.55 7.27
CA THR A 12 8.93 -13.25 7.87
C THR A 12 9.28 -12.24 6.79
N MET A 13 8.65 -11.07 6.87
CA MET A 13 8.95 -9.92 6.03
C MET A 13 9.59 -8.80 6.84
N VAL A 14 10.57 -8.15 6.22
CA VAL A 14 11.25 -6.97 6.75
C VAL A 14 11.06 -5.77 5.82
N PRO A 15 10.87 -4.56 6.36
CA PRO A 15 10.64 -3.38 5.54
C PRO A 15 11.95 -2.90 4.89
N SER A 16 11.86 -2.41 3.65
CA SER A 16 12.94 -1.64 3.03
C SER A 16 13.23 -0.37 3.85
N LYS A 17 14.49 0.05 3.94
CA LYS A 17 14.88 1.30 4.60
C LYS A 17 14.29 2.54 3.88
N THR A 18 14.10 2.45 2.58
CA THR A 18 13.55 3.51 1.72
C THR A 18 12.32 3.01 0.95
N ASP A 19 11.38 3.89 0.69
CA ASP A 19 10.21 3.65 -0.16
C ASP A 19 10.50 3.96 -1.65
N LEU A 20 11.72 4.40 -1.97
CA LEU A 20 12.16 4.72 -3.32
C LEU A 20 13.65 4.40 -3.54
N LEU A 21 13.97 3.83 -4.70
CA LEU A 21 15.34 3.77 -5.23
C LEU A 21 15.27 3.91 -6.76
N GLY A 22 15.89 4.97 -7.30
CA GLY A 22 15.80 5.31 -8.72
C GLY A 22 14.35 5.49 -9.19
N HIS A 23 13.95 4.74 -10.22
CA HIS A 23 12.60 4.78 -10.81
C HIS A 23 11.59 3.82 -10.16
N ALA A 24 12.01 2.95 -9.23
CA ALA A 24 11.10 2.02 -8.57
C ALA A 24 10.27 2.75 -7.51
N ARG A 25 9.00 3.06 -7.87
CA ARG A 25 7.99 3.61 -6.96
C ARG A 25 6.80 2.67 -6.93
N TYR A 26 6.48 2.14 -5.76
CA TYR A 26 5.26 1.38 -5.57
C TYR A 26 4.17 2.34 -5.16
N PHE A 27 3.14 2.46 -5.98
CA PHE A 27 2.01 3.34 -5.70
C PHE A 27 0.72 2.72 -6.19
N TRP A 28 -0.37 3.20 -5.62
CA TRP A 28 -1.73 2.87 -6.06
C TRP A 28 -2.51 4.16 -6.22
N VAL A 29 -3.31 4.25 -7.29
CA VAL A 29 -4.18 5.39 -7.55
C VAL A 29 -5.62 4.91 -7.42
N PRO A 30 -6.42 5.51 -6.53
CA PRO A 30 -7.83 5.15 -6.42
C PRO A 30 -8.58 5.50 -7.70
N PRO A 31 -9.49 4.64 -8.19
CA PRO A 31 -10.35 4.96 -9.33
C PRO A 31 -11.50 5.93 -8.97
N TRP A 32 -11.47 6.56 -7.79
CA TRP A 32 -12.41 7.57 -7.32
C TRP A 32 -11.67 8.79 -6.76
N LYS A 33 -12.40 9.90 -6.56
CA LYS A 33 -11.88 11.07 -5.87
C LYS A 33 -11.60 10.73 -4.40
N SER A 34 -10.33 10.58 -4.05
CA SER A 34 -9.89 10.27 -2.68
C SER A 34 -9.44 11.51 -1.92
N ARG A 35 -9.56 11.47 -0.59
CA ARG A 35 -8.98 12.48 0.31
C ARG A 35 -7.45 12.40 0.37
N LEU A 36 -6.86 11.30 -0.12
CA LEU A 36 -5.41 11.06 -0.07
C LEU A 36 -4.66 11.45 -1.34
N THR A 37 -5.37 11.72 -2.43
CA THR A 37 -4.77 12.01 -3.73
C THR A 37 -5.31 13.31 -4.31
N ASP A 38 -4.41 14.13 -4.85
CA ASP A 38 -4.72 15.39 -5.53
C ASP A 38 -3.72 15.60 -6.68
N LEU A 39 -3.77 16.77 -7.33
CA LEU A 39 -2.89 17.09 -8.46
C LEU A 39 -1.38 17.03 -8.09
N LEU A 40 -1.04 17.28 -6.83
CA LEU A 40 0.33 17.26 -6.30
C LEU A 40 0.70 15.90 -5.68
N LYS A 41 -0.30 15.08 -5.33
CA LYS A 41 -0.18 13.74 -4.75
C LYS A 41 -0.90 12.74 -5.65
N PRO A 42 -0.31 12.33 -6.77
CA PRO A 42 -1.00 11.55 -7.79
C PRO A 42 -1.34 10.11 -7.35
N GLY A 43 -0.85 9.65 -6.20
CA GLY A 43 -1.10 8.29 -5.73
C GLY A 43 -0.66 8.05 -4.28
N VAL A 44 -1.13 6.93 -3.75
CA VAL A 44 -0.80 6.45 -2.43
C VAL A 44 0.43 5.54 -2.52
N LYS A 45 1.54 5.98 -1.93
CA LYS A 45 2.80 5.20 -1.92
C LYS A 45 2.70 3.98 -0.99
N GLY A 46 3.22 2.86 -1.46
CA GLY A 46 3.49 1.67 -0.66
C GLY A 46 4.98 1.56 -0.34
N ARG A 47 5.30 1.10 0.87
CA ARG A 47 6.67 0.74 1.27
C ARG A 47 6.94 -0.71 0.88
N PRO A 48 8.05 -1.04 0.20
CA PRO A 48 8.41 -2.42 -0.11
C PRO A 48 8.84 -3.20 1.13
N TRP A 49 8.45 -4.45 1.19
CA TRP A 49 8.86 -5.43 2.19
C TRP A 49 9.41 -6.66 1.48
N LEU A 50 10.53 -7.18 1.96
CA LEU A 50 11.14 -8.41 1.47
C LEU A 50 10.82 -9.55 2.42
N CYS A 51 10.26 -10.64 1.90
CA CYS A 51 10.23 -11.90 2.63
C CYS A 51 11.60 -12.57 2.57
N ILE A 52 12.22 -12.77 3.72
CA ILE A 52 13.56 -13.37 3.82
C ILE A 52 13.55 -14.90 3.62
N ASP A 53 12.37 -15.53 3.69
CA ASP A 53 12.22 -16.98 3.52
C ASP A 53 11.95 -17.40 2.07
N CYS A 54 11.16 -16.63 1.31
CA CYS A 54 10.79 -16.98 -0.08
C CYS A 54 11.18 -15.95 -1.15
N GLY A 55 11.79 -14.83 -0.76
CA GLY A 55 12.27 -13.80 -1.70
C GLY A 55 11.21 -12.87 -2.28
N ALA A 56 9.93 -13.03 -1.92
CA ALA A 56 8.86 -12.17 -2.41
C ALA A 56 9.05 -10.71 -1.94
N VAL A 57 8.87 -9.75 -2.86
CA VAL A 57 8.84 -8.31 -2.56
C VAL A 57 7.42 -7.79 -2.71
N VAL A 58 6.83 -7.28 -1.64
CA VAL A 58 5.45 -6.78 -1.62
C VAL A 58 5.42 -5.37 -1.06
N ALA A 59 4.72 -4.46 -1.73
CA ALA A 59 4.53 -3.11 -1.23
C ALA A 59 3.27 -3.00 -0.37
N TYR A 60 3.40 -2.41 0.82
CA TYR A 60 2.30 -2.18 1.74
C TYR A 60 2.08 -0.68 1.94
N VAL A 61 0.81 -0.27 1.87
CA VAL A 61 0.39 1.08 2.25
C VAL A 61 0.36 1.20 3.77
N ASP A 62 0.72 2.39 4.27
CA ASP A 62 0.62 2.74 5.70
C ASP A 62 -0.80 2.50 6.24
N GLU A 63 -0.92 2.00 7.47
CA GLU A 63 -2.20 1.59 8.05
C GLU A 63 -3.21 2.73 8.18
N LYS A 64 -2.75 3.97 8.46
CA LYS A 64 -3.66 5.13 8.53
C LYS A 64 -4.25 5.43 7.16
N LYS A 65 -3.42 5.38 6.12
CA LYS A 65 -3.87 5.57 4.73
C LYS A 65 -4.78 4.43 4.29
N LEU A 66 -4.45 3.19 4.64
CA LEU A 66 -5.27 2.02 4.31
C LEU A 66 -6.65 2.10 4.96
N SER A 67 -6.74 2.55 6.22
CA SER A 67 -8.02 2.77 6.90
C SER A 67 -8.89 3.80 6.17
N LEU A 68 -8.30 4.94 5.78
CA LEU A 68 -9.02 5.98 5.03
C LEU A 68 -9.51 5.49 3.66
N ILE A 69 -8.70 4.69 2.95
CA ILE A 69 -9.09 4.08 1.68
C ILE A 69 -10.24 3.10 1.88
N ARG A 70 -10.21 2.30 2.94
CA ARG A 70 -11.29 1.35 3.26
C ARG A 70 -12.59 2.08 3.54
N GLU A 71 -12.56 3.14 4.33
CA GLU A 71 -13.75 3.98 4.59
C GLU A 71 -14.33 4.55 3.29
N GLU A 72 -13.48 5.12 2.43
CA GLU A 72 -13.91 5.68 1.14
C GLU A 72 -14.53 4.62 0.22
N TYR A 73 -13.91 3.44 0.16
CA TYR A 73 -14.41 2.32 -0.63
C TYR A 73 -15.80 1.88 -0.16
N GLU A 74 -15.99 1.69 1.14
CA GLU A 74 -17.29 1.29 1.69
C GLU A 74 -18.36 2.36 1.47
N GLN A 75 -18.02 3.65 1.60
CA GLN A 75 -18.95 4.74 1.26
C GLN A 75 -19.36 4.70 -0.21
N LYS A 76 -18.39 4.57 -1.13
CA LYS A 76 -18.66 4.53 -2.57
C LYS A 76 -19.50 3.33 -2.99
N LYS A 77 -19.28 2.17 -2.35
CA LYS A 77 -20.08 0.97 -2.52
C LYS A 77 -21.53 1.18 -2.06
N LEU A 78 -21.74 1.82 -0.91
CA LEU A 78 -23.08 2.15 -0.41
C LEU A 78 -23.83 3.14 -1.33
N GLU A 79 -23.09 4.07 -1.95
CA GLU A 79 -23.60 5.02 -2.95
C GLU A 79 -23.88 4.38 -4.32
N GLY A 80 -23.56 3.09 -4.51
CA GLY A 80 -23.68 2.40 -5.80
C GLY A 80 -22.74 2.93 -6.88
N SER A 81 -21.68 3.63 -6.49
CA SER A 81 -20.69 4.21 -7.40
C SER A 81 -19.55 3.24 -7.74
N ILE A 82 -19.48 2.08 -7.05
CA ILE A 82 -18.55 0.96 -7.24
C ILE A 82 -19.29 -0.35 -6.94
#